data_AF-M0AHX4-F1
#
_entry.id   AF-M0AHX4-F1
#
_cell.length_a   1.000
_cell.length_b   1.000
_cell.length_c   1.000
_cell.angle_alpha   90.00
_cell.angle_beta   90.00
_cell.angle_gamma   90.00
#
_symmetry.space_group_name_H-M   'P 1'
#
loop_
_entity.id
_entity.type
_entity.pdbx_description
1 polymer ?
#
loop_
_entity_poly.entity_id
_entity_poly.type
_entity_poly.pdbx_seq_one_letter_code
_entity_poly.pdbx_strand_id
1 'polypeptide(L)'
;MLAGSNGRYYTKKQVRAKLECGSWRLCLRERHSTRWLVELPGETLLLLTAVEPDSLPRWAEIRIDGNTTRVVDTRRRGPSEGCAGR
;
A
#
# COMPACT_ATOMS: atom_id res chain seq x y z
N MET A 1 4.61 0.92 -8.84
CA MET A 1 4.22 0.22 -7.59
C MET A 1 4.80 0.96 -6.37
N LEU A 2 4.41 0.63 -5.14
CA LEU A 2 5.01 1.19 -3.91
C LEU A 2 5.46 0.07 -2.96
N ALA A 3 6.71 0.09 -2.53
CA ALA A 3 7.26 -0.79 -1.50
C ALA A 3 7.24 -0.09 -0.15
N GLY A 4 6.67 -0.73 0.86
CA GLY A 4 6.65 -0.27 2.23
C GLY A 4 7.86 -0.79 3.02
N SER A 5 8.38 0.04 3.93
CA SER A 5 9.43 -0.38 4.89
C SER A 5 9.00 -1.54 5.79
N ASN A 6 7.71 -1.85 5.87
CA ASN A 6 7.14 -3.03 6.54
C ASN A 6 7.22 -4.33 5.71
N GLY A 7 7.92 -4.31 4.57
CA GLY A 7 8.05 -5.46 3.66
C GLY A 7 6.78 -5.81 2.89
N ARG A 8 5.77 -4.92 2.89
CA ARG A 8 4.54 -5.06 2.09
C ARG A 8 4.57 -4.15 0.88
N TYR A 9 3.79 -4.50 -0.12
CA TYR A 9 3.68 -3.74 -1.37
C TYR A 9 2.26 -3.21 -1.53
N TYR A 10 2.15 -2.05 -2.17
CA TYR A 10 0.90 -1.33 -2.33
C TYR A 10 0.82 -0.73 -3.73
N THR A 11 -0.39 -0.70 -4.29
CA THR A 11 -0.67 0.13 -5.46
C THR A 11 -0.86 1.59 -5.05
N LYS A 12 -0.63 2.54 -5.96
CA LYS A 12 -0.96 3.96 -5.72
C LYS A 12 -2.44 4.14 -5.37
N LYS A 13 -3.32 3.32 -5.97
CA LYS A 13 -4.77 3.32 -5.70
C LYS A 13 -5.09 2.87 -4.28
N GLN A 14 -4.45 1.81 -3.78
CA GLN A 14 -4.61 1.38 -2.38
C GLN A 14 -4.18 2.46 -1.39
N VAL A 15 -3.04 3.10 -1.63
CA VAL A 15 -2.53 4.16 -0.74
C VAL A 15 -3.47 5.37 -0.74
N ARG A 16 -3.95 5.80 -1.91
CA ARG A 16 -4.96 6.87 -2.01
C ARG A 16 -6.23 6.54 -1.23
N ALA A 17 -6.80 5.35 -1.44
CA ALA A 17 -8.00 4.93 -0.73
C ALA A 17 -7.81 4.94 0.80
N LYS A 18 -6.63 4.53 1.28
CA LYS A 18 -6.30 4.52 2.73
C LYS A 18 -6.14 5.92 3.32
N LEU A 19 -5.61 6.87 2.55
CA LEU A 19 -5.53 8.28 2.93
C LEU A 19 -6.92 8.93 2.91
N GLU A 20 -7.72 8.66 1.88
CA GLU A 20 -9.08 9.21 1.71
C GLU A 20 -10.05 8.70 2.79
N CYS A 21 -9.95 7.43 3.19
CA CYS A 21 -10.77 6.90 4.28
C CYS A 21 -10.27 7.28 5.68
N GLY A 22 -9.20 8.07 5.78
CA GLY A 22 -8.62 8.49 7.07
C GLY A 22 -7.91 7.38 7.85
N SER A 23 -7.80 6.16 7.29
CA SER A 23 -7.07 5.08 7.96
C SER A 23 -5.58 5.38 8.09
N TRP A 24 -5.01 6.11 7.12
CA TRP A 24 -3.62 6.56 7.10
C TRP A 24 -3.55 8.09 7.02
N ARG A 25 -2.51 8.70 7.57
CA ARG A 25 -2.23 10.14 7.47
C ARG A 25 -0.97 10.37 6.64
N LEU A 26 -1.02 11.31 5.69
CA LEU A 26 0.17 11.71 4.91
C LEU A 26 1.02 12.67 5.73
N CYS A 27 2.27 12.31 6.03
CA CYS A 27 3.20 13.14 6.78
C CYS A 27 4.11 13.94 5.85
N LEU A 28 4.75 13.25 4.90
CA LEU A 28 5.71 13.85 3.96
C LEU A 28 5.54 13.23 2.58
N ARG A 29 5.70 14.05 1.54
CA ARG A 29 5.79 13.56 0.15
C ARG A 29 6.94 14.25 -0.58
N GLU A 30 7.98 13.50 -0.86
CA GLU A 30 9.09 13.94 -1.71
C GLU A 30 8.73 13.70 -3.18
N ARG A 31 8.64 14.78 -3.96
CA ARG A 31 8.19 14.72 -5.36
C ARG A 31 9.23 14.10 -6.29
N HIS A 32 10.52 14.37 -6.05
CA HIS A 32 11.59 13.96 -6.95
C HIS A 32 11.80 12.43 -6.98
N SER A 33 11.83 11.80 -5.81
CA SER A 33 12.07 10.35 -5.70
C SER A 33 10.80 9.52 -5.50
N THR A 34 9.62 10.14 -5.59
CA THR A 34 8.33 9.50 -5.31
C THR A 34 8.35 8.72 -3.99
N ARG A 35 8.88 9.35 -2.92
CA ARG A 35 8.92 8.80 -1.56
C ARG A 35 7.85 9.45 -0.69
N TRP A 36 7.08 8.62 0.00
CA TRP A 36 5.95 9.07 0.80
C TRP A 36 6.14 8.53 2.20
N LEU A 37 6.11 9.41 3.19
CA LEU A 37 6.03 9.02 4.59
C LEU A 37 4.57 9.16 5.02
N VAL A 38 3.99 8.05 5.46
CA VAL A 38 2.62 7.99 5.97
C VAL A 38 2.63 7.43 7.37
N GLU A 39 1.64 7.83 8.15
CA GLU A 39 1.38 7.30 9.48
C GLU A 39 0.17 6.36 9.43
N LEU A 40 0.35 5.21 10.06
CA LEU A 40 -0.65 4.16 10.23
C LEU A 40 -1.36 4.33 11.57
N PRO A 41 -2.49 3.64 11.80
CA PRO A 41 -3.09 3.57 13.13
C PRO A 41 -2.08 3.08 14.17
N GLY A 42 -2.09 3.69 15.35
CA GLY A 42 -1.10 3.41 16.40
C GLY A 42 0.25 4.10 16.18
N GLU A 43 0.25 5.30 15.60
CA GLU A 43 1.43 6.19 15.48
C GLU A 43 2.64 5.57 14.78
N THR A 44 2.41 4.54 13.95
CA THR A 44 3.48 3.83 13.25
C THR A 44 3.77 4.49 11.91
N LEU A 45 5.02 4.92 11.70
CA LEU A 45 5.46 5.48 10.43
C LEU A 45 5.80 4.39 9.40
N LEU A 46 5.31 4.56 8.18
CA LEU A 46 5.59 3.72 7.02
C LEU A 46 6.18 4.58 5.90
N LEU A 47 7.39 4.23 5.49
CA LEU A 47 8.01 4.78 4.30
C LEU A 47 7.56 3.97 3.08
N LEU A 48 7.01 4.65 2.09
CA LEU A 48 6.63 4.10 0.80
C LEU A 48 7.59 4.62 -0.27
N THR A 49 8.20 3.70 -1.01
CA THR A 49 9.12 4.02 -2.11
C THR A 49 8.58 3.49 -3.42
N ALA A 50 8.64 4.28 -4.48
CA ALA A 50 8.28 3.80 -5.82
C ALA A 50 9.19 2.66 -6.25
N VAL A 51 8.58 1.62 -6.81
CA VAL A 51 9.27 0.48 -7.42
C VAL A 51 8.58 0.10 -8.72
N GLU A 52 9.33 -0.51 -9.64
CA GLU A 52 8.78 -1.06 -10.87
C GLU A 52 7.90 -2.28 -10.59
N PRO A 53 6.78 -2.47 -11.30
CA PRO A 53 5.93 -3.66 -11.13
C PRO A 53 6.68 -4.96 -11.34
N ASP A 54 7.63 -4.99 -12.29
CA ASP A 54 8.40 -6.18 -12.64
C ASP A 54 9.46 -6.53 -11.58
N SER A 55 9.73 -5.62 -10.65
CA SER A 55 10.59 -5.85 -9.48
C SER A 55 9.85 -6.51 -8.32
N LEU A 56 8.57 -6.86 -8.49
CA LEU A 56 7.81 -7.54 -7.47
C LEU A 56 8.35 -8.95 -7.23
N PRO A 57 8.53 -9.35 -5.96
CA PRO A 57 8.91 -10.72 -5.66
C PRO A 57 7.77 -11.67 -6.05
N ARG A 58 8.11 -12.92 -6.38
CA ARG A 58 7.15 -13.94 -6.85
C ARG A 58 5.97 -14.19 -5.91
N TRP A 59 6.11 -13.86 -4.63
CA TRP A 59 5.06 -14.00 -3.63
C TRP A 59 4.08 -12.81 -3.58
N ALA A 60 4.41 -11.68 -4.20
CA ALA A 60 3.55 -10.50 -4.27
C ALA A 60 2.71 -10.55 -5.55
N GLU A 61 1.45 -10.92 -5.42
CA GLU A 61 0.51 -11.06 -6.53
C GLU A 61 -0.34 -9.78 -6.66
N ILE A 62 -0.50 -9.27 -7.88
CA ILE A 62 -1.45 -8.17 -8.14
C ILE A 62 -2.81 -8.79 -8.48
N ARG A 63 -3.81 -8.53 -7.64
CA ARG A 63 -5.20 -8.93 -7.87
C ARG A 63 -6.06 -7.75 -8.28
N ILE A 64 -6.97 -8.03 -9.22
CA ILE A 64 -7.96 -7.09 -9.71
C ILE A 64 -9.33 -7.61 -9.26
N ASP A 65 -9.92 -6.94 -8.28
CA ASP A 65 -11.24 -7.23 -7.73
C ASP A 65 -12.21 -6.14 -8.22
N GLY A 66 -12.90 -6.39 -9.33
CA GLY A 66 -13.72 -5.40 -10.02
C GLY A 66 -12.89 -4.19 -10.46
N ASN A 67 -13.19 -3.00 -9.92
CA ASN A 67 -12.42 -1.79 -10.19
C ASN A 67 -11.21 -1.61 -9.24
N THR A 68 -10.96 -2.52 -8.29
CA THR A 68 -9.90 -2.36 -7.29
C THR A 68 -8.68 -3.19 -7.64
N THR A 69 -7.51 -2.56 -7.68
CA THR A 69 -6.23 -3.26 -7.85
C THR A 69 -5.48 -3.28 -6.53
N ARG A 70 -5.23 -4.47 -5.99
CA ARG A 70 -4.50 -4.67 -4.73
C ARG A 70 -3.36 -5.64 -4.89
N VAL A 71 -2.33 -5.46 -4.06
CA VAL A 71 -1.23 -6.40 -3.95
C VAL A 71 -1.51 -7.32 -2.78
N VAL A 72 -1.39 -8.62 -3.03
CA VAL A 72 -1.63 -9.69 -2.07
C VAL A 72 -0.31 -10.39 -1.77
N ASP A 73 0.01 -10.49 -0.49
CA ASP A 73 1.12 -11.32 -0.02
C ASP A 73 0.63 -12.76 0.05
N THR A 74 1.00 -13.59 -0.94
CA THR A 74 0.57 -14.99 -1.02
C THR A 74 1.11 -15.87 0.10
N ARG A 75 2.13 -15.41 0.85
CA ARG A 75 2.63 -16.11 2.04
C ARG A 75 1.65 -16.02 3.21
N ARG A 76 0.81 -14.98 3.24
CA ARG A 76 -0.19 -14.77 4.28
C ARG A 76 -1.55 -15.26 3.77
N ARG A 77 -1.92 -16.49 4.13
CA ARG A 77 -3.29 -16.98 3.92
C ARG A 77 -4.23 -16.31 4.93
N GLY A 78 -4.88 -15.22 4.54
CA GLY A 78 -5.90 -14.55 5.36
C GLY A 78 -6.64 -13.47 4.59
N PRO A 79 -7.92 -13.20 4.92
CA PRO A 79 -8.72 -12.23 4.20
C PRO A 79 -8.09 -10.84 4.34
N SER A 80 -7.75 -10.26 3.19
CA SER A 80 -7.36 -8.86 3.10
C SER A 80 -8.59 -8.00 3.39
N GLU A 81 -8.65 -7.44 4.60
CA GLU A 81 -9.67 -6.49 5.05
C GLU A 81 -9.72 -5.30 4.08
N GLY A 82 -10.72 -5.35 3.20
CA GLY A 82 -11.24 -4.17 2.52
C GLY A 82 -12.04 -3.36 3.52
N CYS A 83 -12.07 -2.04 3.35
CA CYS A 83 -12.84 -1.13 4.19
C CYS A 83 -14.29 -1.64 4.32
N ALA A 84 -14.66 -2.08 5.52
CA ALA A 84 -16.06 -2.27 5.88
C ALA A 84 -16.73 -0.88 5.85
N GLY A 85 -17.79 -0.76 5.07
CA GLY A 85 -18.46 0.49 4.81
C GLY A 85 -19.40 0.92 5.94
N ARG A 86 -19.45 2.25 6.09
CA ARG A 86 -20.44 3.11 6.78
C ARG A 86 -20.59 3.00 8.29
#